data_AF-A0A7X7CAD6-F1
#
_entry.id   AF-A0A7X7CAD6-F1
#
_cell.length_a   1.000
_cell.length_b   1.000
_cell.length_c   1.000
_cell.angle_alpha   90.00
_cell.angle_beta   90.00
_cell.angle_gamma   90.00
#
_symmetry.space_group_name_H-M   'P 1'
#
loop_
_entity.id
_entity.type
_entity.pdbx_description
1 polymer ?
#
loop_
_entity_poly.entity_id
_entity_poly.type
_entity_poly.pdbx_seq_one_letter_code
_entity_poly.pdbx_strand_id
1 'polypeptide(L)'
;MKYLIAAIAIALVLSPSVIKAGISKTDLSKGVVLTEEATLLTQVDAVSLHLSSENIKFAPRLTESGLIDVETTVLSKKLLQDKEKLNSFLDRNVKTFIALLKERLPIYAPSVAKNFNPNSQIRFNVNSGAKREAVAVWSGGAWSWDKAFVPAPAVVESSTFAAQSPEAYAPATEEKPRGKGKLSCDCPARRK
;
A
#
# COMPACT_ATOMS: atom_id res chain seq x y z
N MET A 1 -36.78 -46.48 27.83
CA MET A 1 -35.53 -45.72 27.54
C MET A 1 -34.55 -46.60 26.74
N LYS A 2 -34.77 -46.79 25.43
CA LYS A 2 -33.86 -47.57 24.55
C LYS A 2 -33.71 -47.03 23.12
N TYR A 3 -34.17 -45.80 22.85
CA TYR A 3 -34.13 -45.21 21.50
C TYR A 3 -33.40 -43.87 21.42
N LEU A 4 -32.72 -43.45 22.50
CA LEU A 4 -32.02 -42.16 22.55
C LEU A 4 -30.50 -42.26 22.26
N ILE A 5 -29.97 -43.48 22.11
CA ILE A 5 -28.53 -43.70 21.86
C ILE A 5 -28.25 -43.91 20.36
N ALA A 6 -29.26 -44.21 19.54
CA ALA A 6 -29.08 -44.42 18.10
C ALA A 6 -28.99 -43.12 17.27
N ALA A 7 -29.38 -41.97 17.82
CA ALA A 7 -29.40 -40.70 17.09
C ALA A 7 -28.04 -39.96 17.08
N ILE A 8 -27.13 -40.30 17.99
CA ILE A 8 -25.82 -39.63 18.11
C ILE A 8 -24.75 -40.31 17.24
N ALA A 9 -24.94 -41.59 16.90
CA ALA A 9 -24.01 -42.34 16.03
C ALA A 9 -24.17 -42.04 14.53
N ILE A 10 -25.27 -41.40 14.11
CA ILE A 10 -25.52 -41.03 12.70
C ILE A 10 -25.06 -39.59 12.41
N ALA A 11 -24.89 -38.75 13.43
CA ALA A 11 -24.44 -37.36 13.28
C ALA A 11 -22.92 -37.22 13.09
N LEU A 12 -22.15 -38.31 13.18
CA LEU A 12 -20.67 -38.30 13.13
C LEU A 12 -20.08 -38.94 11.87
N VAL A 13 -20.90 -39.15 10.83
CA VAL A 13 -20.47 -39.67 9.51
C VAL A 13 -20.72 -38.65 8.38
N LEU A 14 -21.25 -37.47 8.69
CA LEU A 14 -21.31 -36.35 7.75
C LEU A 14 -19.98 -35.56 7.81
N SER A 15 -19.01 -36.15 7.12
CA SER A 15 -17.84 -35.59 6.45
C SER A 15 -17.51 -34.11 6.72
N PRO A 16 -16.26 -33.77 7.07
CA PRO A 16 -15.80 -32.40 6.94
C PRO A 16 -15.88 -32.06 5.44
N SER A 17 -16.77 -31.14 5.08
CA SER A 17 -16.67 -30.42 3.83
C SER A 17 -15.35 -29.65 3.91
N VAL A 18 -14.29 -30.30 3.41
CA VAL A 18 -13.03 -29.65 3.08
C VAL A 18 -13.42 -28.50 2.16
N ILE A 19 -13.48 -27.28 2.70
CA ILE A 19 -13.59 -26.06 1.92
C ILE A 19 -12.28 -25.98 1.14
N LYS A 20 -12.23 -26.69 0.02
CA LYS A 20 -11.24 -26.47 -1.01
C LYS A 20 -11.61 -25.11 -1.58
N ALA A 21 -10.94 -24.06 -1.13
CA ALA A 21 -10.79 -22.82 -1.87
C ALA A 21 -10.01 -23.13 -3.16
N GLY A 22 -10.63 -23.90 -4.06
CA GLY A 22 -10.14 -24.18 -5.38
C GLY A 22 -10.81 -23.21 -6.32
N ILE A 23 -10.05 -22.27 -6.87
CA ILE A 23 -10.51 -21.42 -7.97
C ILE A 23 -10.99 -22.37 -9.07
N SER A 24 -12.31 -22.39 -9.32
CA SER A 24 -12.87 -23.24 -10.35
C SER A 24 -12.38 -22.74 -11.71
N LYS A 25 -12.09 -23.65 -12.66
CA LYS A 25 -11.78 -23.25 -14.05
C LYS A 25 -12.92 -22.44 -14.69
N THR A 26 -14.14 -22.55 -14.16
CA THR A 26 -15.29 -21.70 -14.53
C THR A 26 -15.21 -20.27 -13.98
N ASP A 27 -14.51 -20.02 -12.87
CA ASP A 27 -14.27 -18.65 -12.39
C ASP A 27 -13.20 -17.94 -13.21
N LEU A 28 -12.25 -18.67 -13.82
CA LEU A 28 -11.29 -18.11 -14.79
C LEU A 28 -11.95 -17.74 -16.13
N SER A 29 -13.15 -18.24 -16.42
CA SER A 29 -13.91 -17.96 -17.65
C SER A 29 -15.06 -16.96 -17.45
N LYS A 30 -15.27 -16.49 -16.21
CA LYS A 30 -15.90 -15.18 -16.01
C LYS A 30 -14.89 -14.14 -16.47
N GLY A 31 -14.91 -13.85 -17.77
CA GLY A 31 -14.31 -12.64 -18.30
C GLY A 31 -14.99 -11.46 -17.62
N VAL A 32 -14.51 -11.08 -16.44
CA VAL A 32 -14.86 -9.82 -15.81
C VAL A 32 -14.34 -8.78 -16.77
N VAL A 33 -15.24 -8.25 -17.60
CA VAL A 33 -14.96 -7.05 -18.38
C VAL A 33 -14.77 -5.97 -17.32
N LEU A 34 -13.51 -5.70 -16.98
CA LEU A 34 -13.16 -4.60 -16.08
C LEU A 34 -13.76 -3.35 -16.70
N THR A 35 -14.76 -2.78 -16.03
CA THR A 35 -15.29 -1.47 -16.41
C THR A 35 -14.15 -0.45 -16.34
N GLU A 36 -14.24 0.63 -17.12
CA GLU A 36 -13.21 1.68 -17.07
C GLU A 36 -13.09 2.29 -15.65
N GLU A 37 -14.18 2.31 -14.88
CA GLU A 37 -14.20 2.70 -13.46
C GLU A 37 -13.42 1.73 -12.57
N ALA A 38 -13.60 0.41 -12.75
CA ALA A 38 -12.83 -0.59 -12.01
C ALA A 38 -11.34 -0.50 -12.39
N THR A 39 -11.05 -0.21 -13.65
CA THR A 39 -9.68 -0.02 -14.14
C THR A 39 -9.05 1.25 -13.59
N LEU A 40 -9.81 2.35 -13.52
CA LEU A 40 -9.40 3.59 -12.87
C LEU A 40 -9.03 3.33 -11.41
N LEU A 41 -9.93 2.72 -10.64
CA LEU A 41 -9.68 2.41 -9.23
C LEU A 41 -8.44 1.51 -9.06
N THR A 42 -8.26 0.52 -9.93
CA THR A 42 -7.06 -0.34 -9.94
C THR A 42 -5.79 0.46 -10.16
N GLN A 43 -5.79 1.44 -11.07
CA GLN A 43 -4.61 2.29 -11.29
C GLN A 43 -4.35 3.24 -10.13
N VAL A 44 -5.41 3.83 -9.57
CA VAL A 44 -5.32 4.70 -8.39
C VAL A 44 -4.77 3.92 -7.19
N ASP A 45 -5.22 2.67 -6.99
CA ASP A 45 -4.70 1.76 -5.97
C ASP A 45 -3.24 1.40 -6.20
N ALA A 46 -2.87 1.06 -7.44
CA ALA A 46 -1.48 0.75 -7.78
C ALA A 46 -0.52 1.93 -7.53
N VAL A 47 -0.94 3.16 -7.85
CA VAL A 47 -0.14 4.37 -7.56
C VAL A 47 -0.08 4.64 -6.06
N SER A 48 -1.20 4.47 -5.34
CA SER A 48 -1.26 4.64 -3.88
C SER A 48 -0.34 3.66 -3.15
N LEU A 49 -0.32 2.40 -3.59
CA LEU A 49 0.56 1.38 -3.05
C LEU A 49 2.03 1.70 -3.34
N HIS A 50 2.34 2.15 -4.56
CA HIS A 50 3.70 2.51 -4.96
C HIS A 50 4.29 3.67 -4.15
N LEU A 51 3.47 4.68 -3.82
CA LEU A 51 3.91 5.85 -3.05
C LEU A 51 3.84 5.65 -1.53
N SER A 52 3.11 4.63 -1.07
CA SER A 52 3.04 4.28 0.34
C SER A 52 4.40 3.81 0.85
N SER A 53 4.80 4.33 2.01
CA SER A 53 6.07 4.01 2.67
C SER A 53 5.87 3.82 4.17
N GLU A 54 6.96 3.77 4.94
CA GLU A 54 6.89 3.77 6.40
C GLU A 54 6.42 5.12 6.97
N ASN A 55 6.62 6.20 6.21
CA ASN A 55 6.30 7.56 6.67
C ASN A 55 4.88 8.00 6.34
N ILE A 56 4.27 7.41 5.30
CA ILE A 56 2.96 7.81 4.78
C ILE A 56 2.26 6.61 4.14
N LYS A 57 0.95 6.50 4.33
CA LYS A 57 0.09 5.50 3.68
C LYS A 57 -1.01 6.20 2.90
N PHE A 58 -1.31 5.70 1.71
CA PHE A 58 -2.40 6.17 0.86
C PHE A 58 -3.44 5.06 0.72
N ALA A 59 -4.69 5.38 1.00
CA ALA A 59 -5.84 4.49 0.88
C ALA A 59 -6.88 5.16 -0.03
N PRO A 60 -6.89 4.83 -1.33
CA PRO A 60 -7.81 5.44 -2.27
C PRO A 60 -9.19 4.83 -2.19
N ARG A 61 -10.19 5.63 -2.54
CA ARG A 61 -11.60 5.26 -2.64
C ARG A 61 -12.20 6.00 -3.82
N LEU A 62 -13.09 5.34 -4.54
CA LEU A 62 -13.94 6.00 -5.51
C LEU A 62 -15.27 6.34 -4.83
N THR A 63 -15.65 7.62 -4.87
CA THR A 63 -16.96 8.06 -4.38
C THR A 63 -18.04 7.76 -5.41
N GLU A 64 -19.31 7.76 -4.99
CA GLU A 64 -20.46 7.54 -5.88
C GLU A 64 -20.55 8.59 -7.01
N SER A 65 -19.97 9.78 -6.81
CA SER A 65 -19.89 10.84 -7.81
C SER A 65 -18.70 10.70 -8.78
N GLY A 66 -17.92 9.62 -8.68
CA GLY A 66 -16.74 9.39 -9.51
C GLY A 66 -15.51 10.22 -9.10
N LEU A 67 -15.56 10.89 -7.93
CA LEU A 67 -14.40 11.58 -7.36
C LEU A 67 -13.47 10.58 -6.67
N ILE A 68 -12.18 10.71 -6.93
CA ILE A 68 -11.11 9.92 -6.32
C ILE A 68 -10.77 10.57 -4.97
N ASP A 69 -11.16 9.92 -3.89
CA ASP A 69 -10.83 10.34 -2.53
C ASP A 69 -9.67 9.50 -2.00
N VAL A 70 -8.54 10.14 -1.72
CA VAL A 70 -7.33 9.49 -1.23
C VAL A 70 -7.15 9.82 0.25
N GLU A 71 -7.53 8.88 1.10
CA GLU A 71 -7.23 8.98 2.53
C GLU A 71 -5.74 8.77 2.73
N THR A 72 -5.07 9.78 3.26
CA THR A 72 -3.62 9.83 3.42
C THR A 72 -3.30 9.88 4.90
N THR A 73 -2.55 8.90 5.41
CA THR A 73 -2.16 8.87 6.82
C THR A 73 -0.66 9.06 6.96
N VAL A 74 -0.26 10.13 7.65
CA VAL A 74 1.14 10.42 7.99
C VAL A 74 1.49 9.68 9.28
N LEU A 75 2.49 8.79 9.17
CA LEU A 75 2.96 7.94 10.27
C LEU A 75 4.24 8.49 10.92
N SER A 76 5.01 9.30 10.20
CA SER A 76 6.27 9.84 10.68
C SER A 76 6.07 10.96 11.70
N LYS A 77 6.48 10.73 12.95
CA LYS A 77 6.47 11.76 14.00
C LYS A 77 7.37 12.94 13.65
N LYS A 78 8.50 12.71 12.98
CA LYS A 78 9.45 13.76 12.56
C LYS A 78 8.83 14.71 11.54
N LEU A 79 7.99 14.22 10.64
CA LEU A 79 7.26 15.07 9.70
C LEU A 79 6.16 15.87 10.41
N LEU A 80 5.47 15.28 11.39
CA LEU A 80 4.39 15.96 12.14
C LEU A 80 4.89 17.07 13.09
N GLN A 81 6.19 17.12 13.38
CA GLN A 81 6.82 18.16 14.19
C GLN A 81 7.15 19.43 13.39
N ASP A 82 7.25 19.34 12.06
CA ASP A 82 7.70 20.42 11.20
C ASP A 82 6.71 20.64 10.06
N LYS A 83 5.88 21.67 10.20
CA LYS A 83 4.80 21.97 9.24
C LYS A 83 5.32 22.29 7.85
N GLU A 84 6.46 22.97 7.73
CA GLU A 84 7.03 23.34 6.42
C GLU A 84 7.55 22.10 5.70
N LYS A 85 8.28 21.23 6.41
CA LYS A 85 8.73 19.95 5.85
C LYS A 85 7.56 19.05 5.49
N LEU A 86 6.52 19.00 6.34
CA LEU A 86 5.31 18.25 6.05
C LEU A 86 4.62 18.77 4.78
N ASN A 87 4.45 20.07 4.65
CA ASN A 87 3.85 20.69 3.47
C ASN A 87 4.63 20.35 2.20
N SER A 88 5.96 20.53 2.22
CA SER A 88 6.84 20.20 1.09
C SER A 88 6.78 18.71 0.73
N PHE A 89 6.78 17.84 1.74
CA PHE A 89 6.65 16.40 1.57
C PHE A 89 5.30 16.03 0.93
N LEU A 90 4.19 16.57 1.43
CA LEU A 90 2.86 16.29 0.90
C LEU A 90 2.69 16.83 -0.52
N ASP A 91 3.15 18.05 -0.80
CA ASP A 91 3.10 18.67 -2.13
C ASP A 91 3.87 17.83 -3.17
N ARG A 92 5.08 17.36 -2.80
CA ARG A 92 5.85 16.44 -3.66
C ARG A 92 5.07 15.16 -3.95
N ASN A 93 4.51 14.53 -2.91
CA ASN A 93 3.77 13.28 -3.08
C ASN A 93 2.52 13.44 -3.94
N VAL A 94 1.75 14.52 -3.74
CA VAL A 94 0.55 14.81 -4.56
C VAL A 94 0.94 15.04 -6.02
N LYS A 95 2.00 15.82 -6.29
CA LYS A 95 2.49 16.05 -7.65
C LYS A 95 2.95 14.75 -8.31
N THR A 96 3.71 13.92 -7.59
CA THR A 96 4.15 12.61 -8.09
C THR A 96 2.97 11.68 -8.34
N PHE A 97 1.99 11.64 -7.43
CA PHE A 97 0.77 10.84 -7.60
C PHE A 97 0.03 11.21 -8.87
N ILE A 98 -0.23 12.50 -9.08
CA ILE A 98 -0.95 13.01 -10.25
C ILE A 98 -0.15 12.73 -11.53
N ALA A 99 1.17 12.90 -11.51
CA ALA A 99 2.03 12.62 -12.67
C ALA A 99 1.96 11.13 -13.06
N LEU A 100 2.14 10.23 -12.10
CA LEU A 100 2.07 8.78 -12.34
C LEU A 100 0.68 8.34 -12.82
N LEU A 101 -0.37 8.91 -12.24
CA LEU A 101 -1.73 8.59 -12.67
C LEU A 101 -1.98 9.08 -14.10
N LYS A 102 -1.59 10.31 -14.45
CA LYS A 102 -1.71 10.84 -15.82
C LYS A 102 -0.94 10.04 -16.85
N GLU A 103 0.20 9.47 -16.49
CA GLU A 103 0.99 8.61 -17.37
C GLU A 103 0.29 7.26 -17.62
N ARG A 104 -0.34 6.70 -16.59
CA ARG A 104 -0.99 5.38 -16.64
C ARG A 104 -2.39 5.42 -17.25
N LEU A 105 -3.17 6.47 -17.00
CA LEU A 105 -4.57 6.55 -17.44
C LEU A 105 -4.76 6.32 -18.94
N PRO A 106 -3.96 6.89 -19.87
CA PRO A 106 -4.11 6.64 -21.30
C PRO A 106 -3.95 5.17 -21.71
N ILE A 107 -3.19 4.39 -20.93
CA ILE A 107 -2.89 2.98 -21.21
C ILE A 107 -4.06 2.09 -20.77
N TYR A 108 -4.64 2.39 -19.61
CA TYR A 108 -5.59 1.49 -18.95
C TYR A 108 -7.04 1.99 -18.99
N ALA A 109 -7.27 3.29 -19.03
CA ALA A 109 -8.61 3.91 -19.05
C ALA A 109 -8.63 5.14 -20.00
N PRO A 110 -8.51 4.92 -21.33
CA PRO A 110 -8.31 5.98 -22.30
C PRO A 110 -9.49 6.97 -22.40
N SER A 111 -10.73 6.53 -22.18
CA SER A 111 -11.90 7.42 -22.21
C SER A 111 -11.91 8.36 -21.00
N VAL A 112 -11.49 7.87 -19.82
CA VAL A 112 -11.32 8.67 -18.61
C VAL A 112 -10.17 9.66 -18.78
N ALA A 113 -9.05 9.23 -19.37
CA ALA A 113 -7.85 10.04 -19.55
C ALA A 113 -8.12 11.35 -20.33
N LYS A 114 -9.00 11.32 -21.34
CA LYS A 114 -9.32 12.49 -22.18
C LYS A 114 -9.89 13.67 -21.41
N ASN A 115 -10.69 13.39 -20.38
CA ASN A 115 -11.39 14.40 -19.60
C ASN A 115 -10.85 14.50 -18.17
N PHE A 116 -9.74 13.81 -17.88
CA PHE A 116 -9.22 13.74 -16.52
C PHE A 116 -8.64 15.08 -16.07
N ASN A 117 -9.26 15.67 -15.05
CA ASN A 117 -8.78 16.88 -14.39
C ASN A 117 -8.51 16.59 -12.90
N PRO A 118 -7.22 16.55 -12.49
CA PRO A 118 -6.87 16.22 -11.11
C PRO A 118 -7.40 17.24 -10.10
N ASN A 119 -7.61 18.50 -10.50
CA ASN A 119 -8.03 19.55 -9.57
C ASN A 119 -9.52 19.43 -9.19
N SER A 120 -10.36 18.86 -10.07
CA SER A 120 -11.79 18.65 -9.81
C SER A 120 -12.14 17.22 -9.42
N GLN A 121 -11.27 16.25 -9.74
CA GLN A 121 -11.59 14.82 -9.59
C GLN A 121 -10.76 14.10 -8.53
N ILE A 122 -9.75 14.74 -7.94
CA ILE A 122 -8.98 14.16 -6.84
C ILE A 122 -9.09 15.04 -5.59
N ARG A 123 -9.27 14.38 -4.45
CA ARG A 123 -9.13 14.95 -3.12
C ARG A 123 -8.16 14.11 -2.31
N PHE A 124 -7.24 14.75 -1.58
CA PHE A 124 -6.44 14.07 -0.56
C PHE A 124 -6.90 14.53 0.82
N ASN A 125 -7.33 13.60 1.66
CA ASN A 125 -7.64 13.87 3.05
C ASN A 125 -6.48 13.39 3.91
N VAL A 126 -5.70 14.32 4.47
CA VAL A 126 -4.48 14.03 5.22
C VAL A 126 -4.79 13.98 6.71
N ASN A 127 -4.49 12.84 7.29
CA ASN A 127 -4.65 12.51 8.70
C ASN A 127 -3.30 12.14 9.32
N SER A 128 -3.19 12.24 10.64
CA SER A 128 -2.00 11.86 11.39
C SER A 128 -2.25 10.66 12.30
N GLY A 129 -1.26 9.76 12.36
CA GLY A 129 -1.21 8.65 13.30
C GLY A 129 -2.36 7.63 13.20
N ALA A 130 -2.42 6.73 14.18
CA ALA A 130 -3.42 5.67 14.23
C ALA A 130 -4.83 6.19 14.56
N LYS A 131 -4.93 7.31 15.27
CA LYS A 131 -6.21 7.96 15.62
C LYS A 131 -6.82 8.77 14.47
N ARG A 132 -6.10 8.90 13.35
CA ARG A 132 -6.53 9.62 12.14
C ARG A 132 -6.99 11.05 12.43
N GLU A 133 -6.19 11.78 13.20
CA GLU A 133 -6.46 13.19 13.50
C GLU A 133 -6.25 14.02 12.23
N ALA A 134 -7.23 14.84 11.86
CA ALA A 134 -7.18 15.63 10.63
C ALA A 134 -6.02 16.64 10.64
N VAL A 135 -5.33 16.78 9.51
CA VAL A 135 -4.18 17.67 9.35
C VAL A 135 -4.43 18.67 8.24
N ALA A 136 -4.75 18.18 7.06
CA ALA A 136 -4.93 19.00 5.87
C ALA A 136 -5.79 18.28 4.84
N VAL A 137 -6.34 19.06 3.92
CA VAL A 137 -7.06 18.57 2.76
C VAL A 137 -6.47 19.23 1.52
N TRP A 138 -6.18 18.45 0.49
CA TRP A 138 -5.89 18.98 -0.84
C TRP A 138 -7.08 18.76 -1.75
N SER A 139 -7.55 19.82 -2.39
CA SER A 139 -8.61 19.80 -3.40
C SER A 139 -8.54 21.06 -4.23
N GLY A 140 -8.90 21.00 -5.52
CA GLY A 140 -8.90 22.22 -6.35
C GLY A 140 -7.51 22.79 -6.63
N GLY A 141 -6.44 22.02 -6.44
CA GLY A 141 -5.07 22.50 -6.59
C GLY A 141 -4.50 23.24 -5.38
N ALA A 142 -5.24 23.32 -4.27
CA ALA A 142 -4.84 24.05 -3.08
C ALA A 142 -4.93 23.21 -1.81
N TRP A 143 -4.11 23.55 -0.82
CA TRP A 143 -4.13 22.97 0.52
C TRP A 143 -5.02 23.80 1.45
N SER A 144 -5.91 23.11 2.15
CA SER A 144 -6.66 23.64 3.30
C SER A 144 -6.13 22.94 4.55
N TRP A 145 -5.53 23.70 5.47
CA TRP A 145 -4.97 23.15 6.70
C TRP A 145 -6.01 23.19 7.83
N ASP A 146 -6.09 22.12 8.61
CA ASP A 146 -6.92 22.12 9.81
C ASP A 146 -6.38 23.15 10.80
N LYS A 147 -7.29 23.96 11.35
CA LYS A 147 -6.97 24.96 12.39
C LYS A 147 -6.59 24.29 13.71
N ALA A 148 -7.10 23.08 13.95
CA ALA A 148 -6.81 22.31 15.15
C ALA A 148 -5.45 21.59 15.08
N PHE A 149 -4.82 21.52 13.91
CA PHE A 149 -3.51 20.89 13.77
C PHE A 149 -2.41 21.75 14.41
N VAL A 150 -1.89 21.25 15.53
CA VAL A 150 -0.71 21.80 16.21
C VAL A 150 0.45 20.82 15.98
N PRO A 151 1.60 21.28 15.43
CA PRO A 151 2.76 20.42 15.26
C PRO A 151 3.12 19.74 16.58
N ALA A 152 3.38 18.43 16.52
CA ALA A 152 3.75 17.69 17.72
C ALA A 152 5.03 18.31 18.32
N PRO A 153 5.17 18.37 19.65
CA PRO A 153 6.40 18.85 20.26
C PRO A 153 7.59 18.01 19.76
N ALA A 154 8.68 18.68 19.43
CA ALA A 154 9.92 18.02 19.06
C ALA A 154 10.36 17.13 20.22
N VAL A 155 10.33 15.82 20.03
CA VAL A 155 10.99 14.90 20.95
C VAL A 155 12.47 15.14 20.73
N VAL A 156 13.12 15.84 21.66
CA VAL A 156 14.57 15.89 21.74
C VAL A 156 14.99 14.45 22.00
N GLU A 157 15.33 13.71 20.94
CA GLU A 157 15.99 12.41 21.07
C GLU A 157 17.25 12.69 21.88
N SER A 158 17.21 12.40 23.18
CA SER A 158 18.41 12.42 24.01
C SER A 158 19.40 11.51 23.33
N SER A 159 20.54 12.07 22.92
CA SER A 159 21.66 11.31 22.37
C SER A 159 22.14 10.32 23.42
N THR A 160 21.49 9.16 23.54
CA THR A 160 22.11 7.96 24.09
C THR A 160 23.09 7.49 23.05
N PHE A 161 24.25 8.14 23.04
CA PHE A 161 25.47 7.61 22.48
C PHE A 161 25.79 6.37 23.32
N ALA A 162 25.26 5.21 22.91
CA ALA A 162 25.79 3.96 23.39
C ALA A 162 27.23 3.91 22.86
N ALA A 163 28.19 4.22 23.74
CA ALA A 163 29.60 4.03 23.46
C ALA A 163 29.81 2.56 23.10
N GLN A 164 29.99 2.28 21.81
CA GLN A 164 30.50 0.98 21.38
C GLN A 164 31.95 0.90 21.85
N SER A 165 32.21 -0.02 22.78
CA SER A 165 33.56 -0.34 23.23
C SER A 165 34.42 -0.71 22.02
N PRO A 166 35.60 -0.08 21.82
CA PRO A 166 36.45 -0.36 20.67
C PRO A 166 37.31 -1.59 20.98
N GLU A 167 36.77 -2.79 20.77
CA GLU A 167 37.58 -4.01 20.79
C GLU A 167 37.17 -5.00 19.69
N ALA A 168 38.21 -5.52 19.02
CA ALA A 168 38.22 -6.57 18.00
C ALA A 168 37.87 -6.18 16.55
N TYR A 169 38.63 -5.25 15.97
CA TYR A 169 38.94 -5.32 14.52
C TYR A 169 40.14 -6.25 14.34
N ALA A 170 39.88 -7.54 14.15
CA ALA A 170 40.88 -8.46 13.61
C ALA A 170 40.64 -8.58 12.09
N PRO A 171 41.62 -8.26 11.22
CA PRO A 171 41.46 -8.46 9.80
C PRO A 171 41.38 -9.96 9.50
N ALA A 172 40.25 -10.42 8.96
CA ALA A 172 40.15 -11.77 8.42
C ALA A 172 41.02 -11.84 7.16
N THR A 173 42.13 -12.57 7.27
CA THR A 173 43.03 -12.92 6.18
C THR A 173 42.25 -13.57 5.03
N GLU A 174 42.46 -13.09 3.80
CA GLU A 174 41.96 -13.73 2.58
C GLU A 174 42.44 -15.18 2.50
N GLU A 175 41.50 -16.13 2.52
CA GLU A 175 41.78 -17.50 2.13
C GLU A 175 40.87 -17.89 0.97
N LYS A 176 41.47 -18.00 -0.23
CA LYS A 176 40.84 -18.62 -1.40
C LYS A 176 40.84 -20.14 -1.21
N PRO A 177 39.71 -20.82 -1.50
CA PRO A 177 39.80 -22.15 -2.08
C PRO A 177 39.15 -22.22 -3.47
N ARG A 178 39.92 -22.80 -4.38
CA ARG A 178 39.50 -23.27 -5.71
C ARG A 178 38.42 -24.34 -5.57
N GLY A 179 37.33 -24.22 -6.31
CA GLY A 179 36.34 -25.30 -6.48
C GLY A 179 35.53 -25.12 -7.75
N LYS A 180 35.84 -25.91 -8.80
CA LYS A 180 34.99 -26.06 -9.99
C LYS A 180 33.74 -26.84 -9.58
N GLY A 181 32.58 -26.19 -9.54
CA GLY A 181 31.28 -26.84 -9.42
C GLY A 181 30.27 -26.09 -10.26
N LYS A 182 29.87 -26.64 -11.40
CA LYS A 182 28.78 -26.12 -12.22
C LYS A 182 27.47 -26.35 -11.46
N LEU A 183 26.90 -25.32 -10.83
CA LEU A 183 25.47 -25.31 -10.52
C LEU A 183 24.72 -24.80 -11.75
N SER A 184 24.19 -25.73 -12.53
CA SER A 184 23.19 -25.43 -13.56
C SER A 184 21.90 -24.98 -12.87
N CYS A 185 21.59 -23.69 -12.94
CA CYS A 185 20.25 -23.20 -12.69
C CYS A 185 19.35 -23.66 -13.86
N ASP A 186 18.50 -24.63 -13.61
CA ASP A 186 17.52 -25.15 -14.56
C ASP A 186 16.36 -24.14 -14.67
N CYS A 187 16.59 -23.06 -15.44
CA CYS A 187 15.55 -22.07 -15.72
C CYS A 187 14.60 -22.61 -16.81
N PRO A 188 13.28 -22.71 -16.55
CA PRO A 188 12.31 -23.24 -17.51
C PRO A 188 12.16 -22.37 -18.77
N ALA A 189 12.67 -21.14 -18.78
CA ALA A 189 12.71 -20.27 -19.96
C ALA A 189 13.70 -20.70 -21.05
N ARG A 190 14.50 -21.76 -20.84
CA ARG A 190 15.50 -22.26 -21.81
C ARG A 190 15.15 -23.58 -22.49
N ARG A 191 13.95 -24.12 -22.26
CA ARG A 191 13.45 -25.29 -23.00
C ARG A 191 12.69 -24.77 -24.24
N LYS A 192 13.43 -24.61 -25.35
CA LYS A 192 12.86 -24.59 -26.70
C LYS A 192 13.11 -25.95 -27.32
#